data_AF-A0A2N1XZ48-F1
#
_entry.id   AF-A0A2N1XZ48-F1
#
_cell.length_a   1.000
_cell.length_b   1.000
_cell.length_c   1.000
_cell.angle_alpha   90.00
_cell.angle_beta   90.00
_cell.angle_gamma   90.00
#
_symmetry.space_group_name_H-M   'P 1'
#
loop_
_entity.id
_entity.type
_entity.pdbx_description
1 polymer ?
#
loop_
_entity_poly.entity_id
_entity_poly.type
_entity_poly.pdbx_seq_one_letter_code
_entity_poly.pdbx_strand_id
1 'polypeptide(L)' 'MTYPRSQLVPPGSPGTYHCVSRCVRRAFLCGKDRYSGQSFEHRRQWIEDRLQQLAEVFAVSLWAYAVM' A
#
# COMPACT_ATOMS: atom_id res chain seq x y z
N MET A 1 14.81 -12.20 2.80
CA MET A 1 14.38 -13.14 3.85
C MET A 1 13.13 -12.59 4.51
N THR A 2 12.17 -13.44 4.86
CA THR A 2 10.98 -13.08 5.64
C THR A 2 11.25 -13.36 7.12
N TYR A 3 10.94 -12.41 8.00
CA TYR A 3 10.97 -12.62 9.45
C TYR A 3 9.55 -12.91 9.98
N PRO A 4 9.40 -13.70 11.06
CA PRO A 4 8.12 -13.88 11.72
C PRO A 4 7.49 -12.55 12.14
N ARG A 5 6.16 -12.43 12.01
CA ARG A 5 5.41 -11.24 12.43
C ARG A 5 5.71 -10.87 13.88
N SER A 6 5.84 -11.85 14.77
CA SER A 6 6.13 -11.63 16.20
C SER A 6 7.47 -10.95 16.45
N GLN A 7 8.45 -11.08 15.54
CA GLN A 7 9.73 -10.39 15.65
C GLN A 7 9.65 -8.95 15.12
N LEU A 8 8.86 -8.72 14.06
CA LEU A 8 8.70 -7.39 13.45
C LEU A 8 7.68 -6.52 14.20
N VAL A 9 6.62 -7.13 14.71
CA VAL A 9 5.47 -6.51 15.37
C VAL A 9 5.17 -7.29 16.67
N PRO A 10 5.98 -7.07 17.73
CA PRO A 10 5.76 -7.68 19.02
C PRO A 10 4.37 -7.32 19.57
N PRO A 11 3.60 -8.29 20.10
CA PRO A 11 2.32 -8.00 20.73
C PRO A 11 2.47 -7.01 21.89
N GLY A 12 1.57 -6.03 21.98
CA GLY A 12 1.55 -5.04 23.07
C GLY A 12 2.53 -3.87 22.93
N SER A 13 3.38 -3.86 21.89
CA SER A 13 4.28 -2.74 21.62
C SER A 13 3.68 -1.77 20.58
N PRO A 14 3.71 -0.45 20.82
CA PRO A 14 3.42 0.52 19.77
C PRO A 14 4.53 0.43 18.70
N GLY A 15 4.16 0.61 17.44
CA GLY A 15 5.10 0.54 16.34
C GLY A 15 4.70 1.44 15.18
N THR A 16 5.70 2.06 14.55
CA THR A 16 5.54 2.79 13.29
C THR A 16 6.25 1.99 12.20
N TYR A 17 5.52 1.68 11.12
CA TYR A 17 6.00 0.76 10.09
C TYR A 17 5.97 1.42 8.73
N HIS A 18 7.06 1.26 7.96
CA HIS A 18 7.09 1.59 6.55
C HIS A 18 6.66 0.36 5.74
N CYS A 19 5.42 0.38 5.25
CA CYS A 19 4.84 -0.70 4.48
C CYS A 19 4.87 -0.38 2.98
N VAL A 20 5.24 -1.36 2.16
CA VAL A 20 5.24 -1.25 0.70
C VAL A 20 4.50 -2.45 0.11
N SER A 21 3.56 -2.18 -0.79
CA SER A 21 2.93 -3.20 -1.64
C SER A 21 3.18 -2.85 -3.09
N ARG A 22 3.42 -3.86 -3.92
CA ARG A 22 3.67 -3.68 -5.36
C ARG A 22 2.84 -4.65 -6.16
N CYS A 23 2.33 -4.19 -7.29
CA CYS A 23 1.71 -5.07 -8.27
C CYS A 23 2.77 -6.02 -8.85
N VAL A 24 2.42 -7.29 -8.94
CA VAL A 24 3.25 -8.30 -9.64
C VAL A 24 2.61 -8.66 -10.97
N ARG A 25 3.36 -9.35 -11.83
CA ARG A 25 2.85 -9.87 -13.12
C ARG A 25 2.19 -8.81 -14.02
N ARG A 26 2.65 -7.56 -13.95
CA ARG A 26 2.13 -6.42 -14.76
C ARG A 26 0.64 -6.13 -14.56
N ALA A 27 0.09 -6.36 -13.35
CA ALA A 27 -1.33 -6.13 -13.07
C ALA A 27 -1.72 -4.66 -12.76
N PHE A 28 -0.80 -3.69 -12.90
CA PHE A 28 -0.94 -2.24 -12.65
C PHE A 28 -2.25 -1.75 -11.99
N LEU A 29 -2.19 -1.44 -10.69
CA LEU A 29 -3.30 -0.78 -9.99
C LEU A 29 -3.43 0.69 -10.43
N CYS A 30 -2.31 1.38 -10.61
CA CYS A 30 -2.21 2.68 -11.25
C CYS A 30 -0.92 2.73 -12.10
N GLY A 31 -0.60 3.88 -12.72
CA GLY A 31 0.57 3.99 -13.58
C GLY A 31 0.27 3.74 -15.06
N LYS A 32 1.29 3.93 -15.89
CA LYS A 32 1.27 3.59 -17.31
C LYS A 32 2.09 2.31 -17.55
N ASP A 33 1.48 1.30 -18.13
CA ASP A 33 2.19 0.10 -18.58
C ASP A 33 3.10 0.48 -19.76
N ARG A 34 4.42 0.36 -19.57
CA ARG A 34 5.41 0.74 -20.58
C ARG A 34 5.38 -0.13 -21.83
N TYR A 35 4.88 -1.36 -21.73
CA TYR A 35 4.87 -2.29 -22.87
C TYR A 35 3.61 -2.14 -23.72
N SER A 36 2.41 -2.09 -23.10
CA SER A 36 1.16 -1.89 -23.85
C SER A 36 0.83 -0.42 -24.11
N GLY A 37 1.45 0.51 -23.37
CA GLY A 37 1.10 1.93 -23.39
C GLY A 37 -0.19 2.27 -22.63
N GLN A 38 -0.90 1.28 -22.09
CA GLN A 38 -2.16 1.47 -21.38
C GLN A 38 -1.96 2.25 -20.08
N SER A 39 -2.82 3.24 -19.83
CA SER A 39 -2.80 4.06 -18.62
C SER A 39 -3.89 3.64 -17.63
N PHE A 40 -3.48 3.39 -16.38
CA PHE A 40 -4.34 3.09 -15.24
C PHE A 40 -4.37 4.24 -14.22
N GLU A 41 -3.80 5.39 -14.59
CA GLU A 41 -3.72 6.62 -13.78
C GLU A 41 -5.08 7.08 -13.22
N HIS A 42 -6.17 6.83 -13.96
CA HIS A 42 -7.53 7.15 -13.55
C HIS A 42 -7.97 6.49 -12.23
N ARG A 43 -7.25 5.46 -11.76
CA ARG A 43 -7.55 4.73 -10.51
C ARG A 43 -6.80 5.29 -9.30
N ARG A 44 -5.85 6.22 -9.47
CA ARG A 44 -5.01 6.72 -8.37
C ARG A 44 -5.86 7.26 -7.21
N GLN A 45 -6.79 8.17 -7.50
CA GLN A 45 -7.63 8.77 -6.45
C GLN A 45 -8.40 7.70 -5.67
N TRP A 46 -8.99 6.72 -6.37
CA TRP A 46 -9.71 5.63 -5.72
C TRP A 46 -8.82 4.81 -4.76
N ILE A 47 -7.54 4.60 -5.10
CA ILE A 47 -6.58 3.91 -4.22
C ILE A 47 -6.29 4.75 -2.98
N GLU A 48 -6.09 6.07 -3.14
CA GLU A 48 -5.84 6.99 -2.04
C GLU A 48 -7.03 7.06 -1.08
N ASP A 49 -8.25 7.21 -1.61
CA ASP A 49 -9.48 7.22 -0.82
C ASP A 49 -9.63 5.89 -0.05
N ARG A 50 -9.33 4.77 -0.72
CA ARG A 50 -9.39 3.44 -0.10
C ARG A 50 -8.35 3.27 1.01
N LEU A 51 -7.14 3.82 0.87
CA LEU A 51 -6.13 3.79 1.93
C LEU A 51 -6.62 4.54 3.18
N GLN A 52 -7.21 5.73 3.01
CA GLN A 52 -7.75 6.51 4.11
C GLN A 52 -8.92 5.79 4.80
N GLN A 53 -9.87 5.24 4.01
CA GLN A 53 -10.98 4.47 4.54
C GLN A 53 -10.52 3.26 5.37
N LEU A 54 -9.53 2.51 4.88
CA LEU A 54 -9.02 1.34 5.60
C LEU A 54 -8.27 1.74 6.87
N ALA A 55 -7.56 2.88 6.86
CA ALA A 55 -6.88 3.38 8.05
C ALA A 55 -7.88 3.66 9.19
N GLU A 56 -9.02 4.27 8.87
CA GLU A 56 -10.12 4.49 9.81
C GLU A 56 -10.70 3.16 10.32
N VAL A 57 -11.05 2.24 9.41
CA VAL A 57 -11.65 0.94 9.76
C VAL A 57 -10.75 0.10 10.67
N PHE A 58 -9.43 0.11 10.43
CA PHE A 58 -8.48 -0.67 11.22
C PHE A 58 -7.90 0.10 12.42
N ALA A 59 -8.38 1.31 12.68
CA ALA A 59 -7.89 2.18 13.75
C ALA A 59 -6.35 2.35 13.73
N VAL A 60 -5.79 2.58 12.53
CA VAL A 60 -4.37 2.85 12.32
C VAL A 60 -4.17 4.25 11.74
N SER A 61 -3.10 4.93 12.13
CA SER A 61 -2.76 6.25 11.58
C SER A 61 -1.82 6.13 10.37
N LEU A 62 -2.14 6.81 9.27
CA LEU A 62 -1.25 6.97 8.13
C LEU A 62 -0.45 8.27 8.27
N TRP A 63 0.87 8.15 8.39
CA TRP A 63 1.76 9.31 8.54
C TRP A 63 2.15 9.90 7.19
N ALA A 64 2.44 9.02 6.22
CA ALA A 64 2.74 9.36 4.85
C ALA A 64 2.45 8.15 3.97
N TYR A 65 2.06 8.40 2.71
CA TYR A 65 1.88 7.36 1.70
C TYR A 65 2.25 7.88 0.32
N ALA A 66 2.53 6.97 -0.60
CA ALA A 66 2.71 7.26 -2.02
C ALA A 66 2.02 6.17 -2.85
N VAL A 67 1.28 6.57 -3.87
CA VAL A 67 0.63 5.67 -4.83
C VAL A 67 1.34 5.80 -6.18
N MET A 68 2.04 4.73 -6.57
CA MET A 68 2.92 4.64 -7.73
C MET A 68 2.44 3.62 -8.76
#